data_AF-A0A966T7T2-F1
#
_entry.id   AF-A0A966T7T2-F1
#
_cell.length_a   1.000
_cell.length_b   1.000
_cell.length_c   1.000
_cell.angle_alpha   90.00
_cell.angle_beta   90.00
_cell.angle_gamma   90.00
#
_symmetry.space_group_name_H-M   'P 1'
#
loop_
_entity.id
_entity.type
_entity.pdbx_description
1 polymer ?
#
loop_
_entity_poly.entity_id
_entity_poly.type
_entity_poly.pdbx_seq_one_letter_code
_entity_poly.pdbx_strand_id
1 'polypeptide(L)' 'PMLRGQARDYGGGEQQYYDRLLAGYPQGRNARFITPAEIAEFVWFLCQPEAAAITGANLSIDFGLSAGIFPHD' A
#
# COMPACT_ATOMS: atom_id res chain seq x y z
N PRO A 1 -12.47 3.54 -3.07
CA PRO A 1 -12.58 3.13 -4.50
C PRO A 1 -11.85 1.81 -4.80
N MET A 2 -10.58 1.66 -4.42
CA MET A 2 -9.78 0.43 -4.63
C MET A 2 -10.43 -0.83 -4.07
N LEU A 3 -10.50 -0.91 -2.74
CA LEU A 3 -10.88 -2.12 -2.02
C LEU A 3 -12.35 -2.46 -2.28
N ARG A 4 -13.17 -1.42 -2.46
CA ARG A 4 -14.58 -1.56 -2.87
C ARG A 4 -14.71 -2.10 -4.29
N GLY A 5 -13.88 -1.64 -5.23
CA GLY A 5 -13.85 -2.18 -6.60
C GLY A 5 -13.43 -3.65 -6.60
N GLN A 6 -12.36 -3.97 -5.87
CA GLN A 6 -11.90 -5.35 -5.75
C GLN A 6 -12.95 -6.26 -5.07
N ALA A 7 -13.61 -5.76 -4.02
CA ALA A 7 -14.69 -6.50 -3.35
C ALA A 7 -15.94 -6.67 -4.21
N ARG A 8 -16.29 -5.68 -5.01
CA ARG A 8 -17.41 -5.76 -5.96
C ARG A 8 -17.12 -6.75 -7.08
N ASP A 9 -15.93 -6.68 -7.67
CA ASP A 9 -15.60 -7.43 -8.89
C ASP A 9 -15.16 -8.88 -8.58
N TYR A 10 -14.64 -9.14 -7.38
CA TYR A 10 -14.04 -10.44 -7.02
C TYR A 10 -14.49 -11.01 -5.66
N GLY A 11 -15.29 -10.30 -4.87
CA GLY A 11 -15.50 -10.62 -3.46
C GLY A 11 -16.61 -11.63 -3.13
N GLY A 12 -17.60 -11.87 -4.02
CA GLY A 12 -18.73 -12.80 -3.78
C GLY A 12 -19.59 -12.53 -2.52
N GLY A 13 -19.23 -11.50 -1.75
CA GLY A 13 -19.71 -11.11 -0.43
C GLY A 13 -18.99 -9.79 -0.05
N GLU A 14 -19.53 -8.68 -0.56
CA GLU A 14 -18.84 -7.39 -0.72
C GLU A 14 -18.20 -6.85 0.58
N GLN A 15 -18.94 -6.87 1.70
CA GLN A 15 -18.48 -6.23 2.93
C GLN A 15 -17.36 -7.04 3.63
N GLN A 16 -17.54 -8.35 3.77
CA GLN A 16 -16.56 -9.21 4.47
C GLN A 16 -15.23 -9.28 3.73
N TYR A 17 -15.28 -9.35 2.39
CA TYR A 17 -14.08 -9.30 1.56
C TYR A 17 -13.40 -7.93 1.63
N TYR A 18 -14.18 -6.84 1.59
CA TYR A 18 -13.66 -5.49 1.80
C TYR A 18 -12.96 -5.35 3.15
N ASP A 19 -13.57 -5.81 4.24
CA ASP A 19 -13.01 -5.71 5.60
C ASP A 19 -11.69 -6.48 5.71
N ARG A 20 -11.61 -7.68 5.10
CA ARG A 20 -10.37 -8.46 5.03
C ARG A 20 -9.27 -7.72 4.26
N LEU A 21 -9.61 -7.10 3.14
CA LEU A 21 -8.61 -6.32 2.39
C LEU A 21 -8.16 -5.09 3.18
N LEU A 22 -9.10 -4.39 3.83
CA LEU A 22 -8.82 -3.20 4.63
C LEU A 22 -7.92 -3.51 5.82
N ALA A 23 -8.10 -4.69 6.44
CA ALA A 23 -7.25 -5.15 7.53
C ALA A 23 -5.77 -5.29 7.12
N GLY A 24 -5.45 -5.49 5.84
CA GLY A 24 -4.07 -5.50 5.37
C GLY A 24 -3.39 -4.12 5.32
N TYR A 25 -4.15 -3.02 5.47
CA TYR A 25 -3.61 -1.67 5.43
C TYR A 25 -3.47 -1.11 6.85
N PRO A 26 -2.24 -0.85 7.35
CA PRO A 26 -2.03 -0.18 8.63
C PRO A 26 -2.76 1.18 8.76
N GLN A 27 -3.07 1.82 7.64
CA GLN A 27 -3.85 3.06 7.57
C GLN A 27 -5.31 2.90 8.02
N GLY A 28 -5.84 1.67 8.10
CA GLY A 28 -7.22 1.37 8.50
C GLY A 28 -8.23 2.18 7.68
N ARG A 29 -9.16 2.88 8.35
CA ARG A 29 -10.19 3.70 7.71
C ARG A 29 -9.66 4.78 6.74
N ASN A 30 -8.39 5.15 6.86
CA ASN A 30 -7.74 6.15 6.01
C ASN A 30 -6.99 5.52 4.83
N ALA A 31 -7.14 4.20 4.61
CA ALA A 31 -6.48 3.50 3.51
C ALA A 31 -6.79 4.15 2.16
N ARG A 32 -5.74 4.41 1.39
CA ARG A 32 -5.83 4.99 0.06
C ARG A 32 -4.76 4.42 -0.86
N PHE A 33 -4.95 4.63 -2.15
CA PHE A 33 -3.88 4.43 -3.10
C PHE A 33 -2.77 5.45 -2.90
N ILE A 34 -1.54 4.98 -3.11
CA ILE A 34 -0.45 5.87 -3.45
C ILE A 34 -0.71 6.51 -4.81
N THR A 35 -0.38 7.78 -4.94
CA THR A 35 -0.53 8.52 -6.19
C THR A 35 0.72 8.41 -7.05
N PRO A 36 0.61 8.58 -8.39
CA PRO A 36 1.79 8.63 -9.25
C PRO A 36 2.80 9.70 -8.85
N ALA A 37 2.33 10.84 -8.35
CA ALA A 37 3.20 11.91 -7.87
C ALA A 37 4.03 11.48 -6.65
N GLU A 38 3.43 10.78 -5.68
CA GLU A 38 4.16 10.25 -4.53
C GLU A 38 5.19 9.18 -4.91
N ILE A 39 4.90 8.36 -5.92
CA ILE A 39 5.89 7.44 -6.50
C ILE A 39 7.03 8.22 -7.14
N ALA A 40 6.73 9.26 -7.91
CA ALA A 40 7.75 10.09 -8.56
C ALA A 40 8.66 10.79 -7.54
N GLU A 41 8.11 11.30 -6.44
CA GLU A 41 8.90 11.91 -5.35
C GLU A 41 9.83 10.89 -4.68
N PHE A 42 9.38 9.65 -4.49
CA PHE A 42 10.22 8.59 -3.94
C PHE A 42 11.38 8.22 -4.88
N VAL A 43 11.09 8.08 -6.17
CA VAL A 43 12.13 7.84 -7.19
C VAL A 43 13.09 9.03 -7.24
N TRP A 44 12.57 10.26 -7.23
CA TRP A 44 13.37 11.47 -7.20
C TRP A 44 14.32 11.49 -6.00
N PHE A 45 13.82 11.18 -4.80
CA PHE A 45 14.62 11.05 -3.58
C PHE A 45 15.77 10.04 -3.75
N LEU A 46 15.48 8.85 -4.29
CA LEU A 46 16.51 7.81 -4.51
C LEU A 46 17.55 8.21 -5.57
N CYS A 47 17.24 9.16 -6.46
CA CYS A 47 18.18 9.69 -7.44
C CYS A 47 19.09 10.80 -6.88
N GLN A 48 18.88 11.28 -5.65
CA GLN A 48 19.70 12.35 -5.08
C GLN A 48 21.07 11.85 -4.61
N PRO A 49 22.12 12.71 -4.62
CA PRO A 49 23.46 12.34 -4.16
C PRO A 49 23.49 11.77 -2.73
N GLU A 50 22.63 12.27 -1.86
CA GLU A 50 22.52 11.84 -0.46
C GLU A 50 22.03 10.40 -0.31
N ALA A 51 21.35 9.86 -1.33
CA ALA A 51 20.89 8.47 -1.36
C ALA A 51 21.95 7.48 -1.86
N ALA A 52 23.20 7.92 -2.12
CA ALA A 52 24.25 7.09 -2.71
C ALA A 52 24.54 5.76 -1.97
N ALA A 53 24.27 5.69 -0.67
CA ALA A 53 24.45 4.48 0.14
C ALA A 53 23.30 3.45 -0.02
N ILE A 54 22.19 3.83 -0.64
CA ILE A 54 21.02 2.97 -0.86
C ILE A 54 21.18 2.25 -2.20
N THR A 55 21.64 1.00 -2.16
CA THR A 55 21.87 0.20 -3.37
C THR A 55 21.54 -1.28 -3.12
N GLY A 56 21.14 -2.00 -4.17
CA GLY A 56 20.78 -3.42 -4.09
C GLY A 56 19.54 -3.74 -3.25
N ALA A 57 18.79 -2.73 -2.82
CA ALA A 57 17.62 -2.89 -1.96
C ALA A 57 16.31 -2.89 -2.77
N ASN A 58 15.37 -3.75 -2.37
CA ASN A 58 13.98 -3.71 -2.85
C ASN A 58 13.12 -2.96 -1.82
N LEU A 59 12.83 -1.69 -2.08
CA LEU A 59 12.11 -0.82 -1.15
C LEU A 59 10.61 -0.77 -1.51
N SER A 60 9.76 -1.07 -0.54
CA SER A 60 8.30 -0.97 -0.69
C SER A 60 7.83 0.44 -0.33
N ILE A 61 6.92 1.00 -1.14
CA ILE A 61 6.24 2.27 -0.88
C ILE A 61 4.72 2.11 -1.05
N ASP A 62 4.12 1.33 -0.15
CA ASP A 62 2.77 0.80 -0.30
C ASP A 62 1.92 0.99 0.98
N PHE A 63 2.29 1.99 1.78
CA PHE A 63 1.70 2.23 3.10
C PHE A 63 1.76 1.04 4.07
N GLY A 64 2.74 0.14 3.89
CA GLY A 64 2.99 -0.96 4.81
C GLY A 64 2.16 -2.21 4.53
N LEU A 65 1.47 -2.27 3.39
CA LEU A 65 0.73 -3.47 2.98
C LEU A 65 1.66 -4.70 2.91
N SER A 66 2.83 -4.56 2.28
CA SER A 66 3.81 -5.64 2.15
C SER A 66 4.47 -6.04 3.47
N ALA A 67 4.33 -5.26 4.54
CA ALA A 67 4.83 -5.65 5.85
C ALA A 67 4.04 -6.85 6.41
N GLY A 68 2.85 -7.14 5.89
CA GLY A 68 2.05 -8.31 6.28
C GLY A 68 1.58 -8.25 7.75
N ILE A 69 1.60 -7.08 8.37
CA ILE A 69 1.08 -6.86 9.72
C ILE A 69 -0.44 -6.77 9.60
N PHE A 70 -1.07 -7.94 9.51
CA PHE A 70 -2.50 -8.05 9.71
C PHE A 70 -2.77 -7.82 11.20
N PRO A 71 -3.68 -6.91 11.58
CA PRO A 71 -4.16 -6.86 12.94
C PRO A 71 -4.68 -8.26 13.30
N HIS A 72 -4.02 -8.90 14.25
CA HIS A 72 -4.64 -9.98 15.00
C HIS A 72 -5.62 -9.33 15.97
N ASP A 73 -6.77 -9.98 16.15
CA ASP A 73 -7.77 -9.63 17.16
C ASP A 73 -7.14 -9.38 18.55
#